data_AF-A0A7S2APR0-F1
#
_entry.id   AF-A0A7S2APR0-F1
#
_cell.length_a   1.000
_cell.length_b   1.000
_cell.length_c   1.000
_cell.angle_alpha   90.00
_cell.angle_beta   90.00
_cell.angle_gamma   90.00
#
_symmetry.space_group_name_H-M   'P 1'
#
loop_
_entity.id
_entity.type
_entity.pdbx_description
1 polymer ?
#
loop_
_entity_poly.entity_id
_entity_poly.type
_entity_poly.pdbx_seq_one_letter_code
_entity_poly.pdbx_strand_id
1 'polypeptide(L)'
;CIFLPALNGDGPGPFATARKQENWTPWENALFIAFSRPLWALACLVIVLACYYEYLPILNRVLSHYFWSPLTKLTYGAYLLHPVCIKSLAGSSQDYYEFTYAQILPRSLGNICLAYCASAVLWC
;
A
#
# COMPACT_ATOMS: atom_id res chain seq x y z
N CYS A 1 -7.56 4.19 8.38
CA CYS A 1 -9.03 4.28 8.24
C CYS A 1 -9.71 5.03 9.39
N ILE A 2 -9.03 6.00 10.04
CA ILE A 2 -9.55 6.68 11.25
C ILE A 2 -10.14 8.07 10.97
N PHE A 3 -10.06 8.56 9.72
CA PHE A 3 -10.28 9.97 9.39
C PHE A 3 -11.66 10.28 8.75
N LEU A 4 -12.58 9.31 8.68
CA LEU A 4 -13.95 9.52 8.16
C LEU A 4 -14.97 9.18 9.25
N PRO A 5 -15.37 10.16 10.09
CA PRO A 5 -16.34 9.96 11.17
C PRO A 5 -17.73 9.54 10.67
N ALA A 6 -18.04 9.76 9.38
CA ALA A 6 -19.30 9.33 8.74
C ALA A 6 -19.44 7.80 8.61
N LEU A 7 -18.37 7.02 8.75
CA LEU A 7 -18.41 5.54 8.77
C LEU A 7 -18.43 4.96 10.20
N ASN A 8 -18.40 5.81 11.22
CA ASN A 8 -18.44 5.42 12.63
C ASN A 8 -19.81 5.63 13.28
N GLY A 9 -20.83 6.03 12.51
CA GLY A 9 -22.21 6.17 13.00
C GLY A 9 -23.01 4.89 12.79
N ASP A 10 -23.75 4.48 13.82
CA ASP A 10 -24.55 3.25 13.89
C ASP A 10 -25.85 3.31 13.05
N GLY A 11 -25.90 4.20 12.05
CA GLY A 11 -27.09 4.47 11.25
C GLY A 11 -27.38 3.40 10.19
N PRO A 12 -28.65 3.16 9.85
CA PRO A 12 -29.05 2.21 8.80
C PRO A 12 -28.72 2.79 7.42
N GLY A 13 -27.48 2.64 6.99
CA GLY A 13 -27.03 2.90 5.63
C GLY A 13 -26.71 1.58 4.91
N PRO A 14 -26.77 1.54 3.56
CA PRO A 14 -26.43 0.36 2.76
C PRO A 14 -24.98 -0.16 2.99
N PHE A 15 -24.11 0.65 3.60
CA PHE A 15 -22.74 0.29 3.96
C PHE A 15 -22.61 -0.34 5.37
N ALA A 16 -23.63 -0.25 6.22
CA ALA A 16 -23.63 -0.83 7.57
C ALA A 16 -23.76 -2.36 7.53
N THR A 17 -24.53 -2.89 6.58
CA THR A 17 -24.69 -4.34 6.35
C THR A 17 -23.43 -5.00 5.81
N ALA A 18 -22.61 -4.28 5.02
CA ALA A 18 -21.31 -4.78 4.55
C ALA A 18 -20.30 -4.96 5.70
N ARG A 19 -20.27 -4.07 6.70
CA ARG A 19 -19.47 -4.26 7.92
C ARG A 19 -19.93 -5.43 8.78
N LYS A 20 -21.20 -5.81 8.71
CA LYS A 20 -21.78 -6.86 9.58
C LYS A 20 -21.27 -8.27 9.25
N GLN A 21 -20.73 -8.51 8.05
CA GLN A 21 -20.20 -9.83 7.67
C GLN A 21 -18.80 -10.13 8.22
N GLU A 22 -18.07 -9.11 8.69
CA GLU A 22 -16.76 -9.30 9.31
C GLU A 22 -16.94 -9.60 10.81
N ASN A 23 -17.23 -10.87 11.14
CA ASN A 23 -17.43 -11.36 12.53
C ASN A 23 -16.10 -11.48 13.32
N TRP A 24 -15.23 -10.48 13.20
CA TRP A 24 -14.01 -10.38 13.99
C TRP A 24 -14.35 -9.79 15.35
N THR A 25 -13.81 -10.38 16.40
CA THR A 25 -13.98 -9.78 17.72
C THR A 25 -13.25 -8.42 17.78
N PRO A 26 -13.75 -7.45 18.55
CA PRO A 26 -13.15 -6.11 18.61
C PRO A 26 -11.69 -6.15 19.08
N TRP A 27 -11.34 -7.13 19.92
CA TRP A 27 -9.98 -7.33 20.40
C TRP A 27 -9.06 -7.91 19.33
N GLU A 28 -9.53 -8.87 18.51
CA GLU A 28 -8.75 -9.40 17.37
C GLU A 28 -8.47 -8.31 16.35
N ASN A 29 -9.46 -7.48 16.03
CA ASN A 29 -9.29 -6.38 15.10
C ASN A 29 -8.27 -5.35 15.62
N ALA A 30 -8.37 -4.98 16.91
CA ALA A 30 -7.43 -4.06 17.52
C ALA A 30 -5.98 -4.60 17.52
N LEU A 31 -5.80 -5.88 17.85
CA LEU A 31 -4.49 -6.54 17.80
C LEU A 31 -3.96 -6.61 16.37
N PHE A 32 -4.77 -7.01 15.39
CA PHE A 32 -4.33 -7.09 14.00
C PHE A 32 -3.85 -5.73 13.46
N ILE A 33 -4.62 -4.66 13.72
CA ILE A 33 -4.26 -3.31 13.30
C ILE A 33 -2.97 -2.84 14.01
N ALA A 34 -2.83 -3.11 15.31
CA ALA A 34 -1.66 -2.69 16.09
C ALA A 34 -0.39 -3.46 15.72
N PHE A 35 -0.48 -4.78 15.49
CA PHE A 35 0.67 -5.65 15.29
C PHE A 35 1.08 -5.83 13.82
N SER A 36 0.20 -5.60 12.85
CA SER A 36 0.51 -5.77 11.42
C SER A 36 1.78 -5.03 10.98
N ARG A 37 1.90 -3.75 11.33
CA ARG A 37 3.04 -2.89 10.97
C ARG A 37 4.34 -3.24 11.71
N PRO A 38 4.36 -3.37 13.05
CA PRO A 38 5.58 -3.73 13.76
C PRO A 38 6.03 -5.16 13.48
N LEU A 39 5.11 -6.11 13.24
CA LEU A 39 5.49 -7.49 12.89
C LEU A 39 6.23 -7.54 11.55
N TRP A 40 5.75 -6.77 10.56
CA TRP A 40 6.46 -6.63 9.29
C TRP A 40 7.83 -5.95 9.47
N ALA A 41 7.91 -4.90 10.29
CA ALA A 41 9.19 -4.25 10.60
C ALA A 41 10.17 -5.19 11.32
N LEU A 42 9.69 -6.02 12.25
CA LEU A 42 10.48 -7.05 12.93
C LEU A 42 10.97 -8.12 11.95
N ALA A 43 10.12 -8.57 11.03
CA ALA A 43 10.52 -9.51 9.99
C ALA A 43 11.66 -8.92 9.13
N CYS A 44 11.54 -7.66 8.70
CA CYS A 44 12.61 -6.96 7.99
C CYS A 44 13.89 -6.81 8.85
N LEU A 45 13.75 -6.49 10.15
CA LEU A 45 14.89 -6.38 11.07
C LEU A 45 15.66 -7.70 11.18
N VAL A 46 14.95 -8.82 11.32
CA VAL A 46 15.57 -10.16 11.39
C VAL A 46 16.34 -10.45 10.11
N ILE A 47 15.80 -10.12 8.93
CA ILE A 47 16.50 -10.27 7.65
C ILE A 47 17.79 -9.43 7.63
N VAL A 48 17.72 -8.16 8.06
CA VAL A 48 18.89 -7.26 8.11
C VAL A 48 19.95 -7.78 9.08
N LEU A 49 19.56 -8.25 10.27
CA LEU A 49 20.47 -8.85 11.23
C LEU A 49 21.11 -10.13 10.69
N ALA A 50 20.33 -10.97 10.00
CA ALA A 50 20.85 -12.19 9.39
C ALA A 50 21.85 -11.90 8.26
N CYS A 51 21.69 -10.78 7.52
CA CYS A 51 22.69 -10.27 6.60
C CYS A 51 23.94 -9.76 7.31
N TYR A 52 23.78 -9.07 8.44
CA TYR A 52 24.90 -8.51 9.21
C TYR A 52 25.81 -9.60 9.79
N TYR A 53 25.24 -10.68 10.31
CA TYR A 53 25.99 -11.83 10.83
C TYR A 53 26.43 -12.82 9.74
N GLU A 54 26.28 -12.47 8.46
CA GLU A 54 26.65 -13.29 7.29
C GLU A 54 26.07 -14.72 7.26
N TYR A 55 24.95 -14.95 7.96
CA TYR A 55 24.30 -16.27 8.04
C TYR A 55 23.69 -16.70 6.69
N LEU A 56 23.40 -15.75 5.79
CA LEU A 56 22.83 -15.99 4.46
C LEU A 56 23.72 -15.41 3.34
N PRO A 57 24.80 -16.11 2.91
CA PRO A 57 25.73 -15.61 1.90
C PRO A 57 25.08 -15.39 0.52
N ILE A 58 24.03 -16.16 0.21
CA ILE A 58 23.25 -16.00 -1.04
C ILE A 58 22.48 -14.68 -1.02
N LEU A 59 21.81 -14.37 0.09
CA LEU A 59 20.95 -13.19 0.20
C LEU A 59 21.78 -11.91 0.20
N ASN A 60 22.94 -11.91 0.88
CA ASN A 60 23.90 -10.80 0.84
C ASN A 60 24.40 -10.51 -0.59
N ARG A 61 24.70 -11.56 -1.37
CA ARG A 61 25.13 -11.40 -2.77
C ARG A 61 24.02 -10.83 -3.66
N VAL A 62 22.77 -11.24 -3.45
CA VAL A 62 21.63 -10.71 -4.21
C VAL A 62 21.38 -9.24 -3.84
N LEU A 63 21.35 -8.90 -2.56
CA LEU A 63 21.09 -7.52 -2.10
C LEU A 63 22.22 -6.55 -2.44
N SER A 64 23.47 -7.00 -2.44
CA SER A 64 24.62 -6.16 -2.81
C SER A 64 24.73 -5.90 -4.31
N HIS A 65 23.86 -6.49 -5.14
CA HIS A 65 23.93 -6.33 -6.58
C HIS A 65 23.55 -4.89 -6.98
N TYR A 66 24.37 -4.26 -7.84
CA TYR A 66 24.19 -2.86 -8.28
C TYR A 66 22.81 -2.57 -8.89
N PHE A 67 22.14 -3.60 -9.42
CA PHE A 67 20.78 -3.52 -9.96
C PHE A 67 19.73 -3.04 -8.94
N TRP A 68 19.93 -3.27 -7.64
CA TRP A 68 18.98 -2.84 -6.62
C TRP A 68 19.01 -1.32 -6.39
N SER A 69 20.16 -0.67 -6.59
CA SER A 69 20.33 0.77 -6.34
C SER A 69 19.37 1.67 -7.16
N PRO A 70 19.21 1.49 -8.50
CA PRO A 70 18.20 2.24 -9.25
C PRO A 70 16.77 1.79 -8.94
N LEU A 71 16.55 0.50 -8.65
CA LEU A 71 15.21 -0.06 -8.39
C LEU A 71 14.61 0.48 -7.08
N THR A 72 15.41 0.56 -6.01
CA THR A 72 14.99 1.14 -4.72
C THR A 72 14.56 2.59 -4.89
N LYS A 73 15.22 3.35 -5.75
CA LYS A 73 14.91 4.77 -5.94
C LYS A 73 13.69 4.99 -6.83
N LEU A 74 13.50 4.16 -7.86
CA LEU A 74 12.29 4.16 -8.68
C LEU A 74 11.04 3.78 -7.86
N THR A 75 11.13 2.73 -7.05
CA THR A 75 10.02 2.30 -6.19
C THR A 75 9.70 3.31 -5.09
N TYR A 76 10.72 3.95 -4.52
CA TYR A 76 10.55 5.03 -3.55
C TYR A 76 9.85 6.26 -4.16
N GLY A 77 10.27 6.69 -5.35
CA GLY A 77 9.62 7.79 -6.06
C GLY A 77 8.17 7.46 -6.44
N ALA A 78 7.91 6.25 -6.93
CA ALA A 78 6.56 5.79 -7.23
C ALA A 78 5.66 5.78 -5.98
N TYR A 79 6.19 5.36 -4.82
CA TYR A 79 5.47 5.36 -3.54
C TYR A 79 5.01 6.76 -3.12
N LEU A 80 5.88 7.78 -3.26
CA LEU A 80 5.54 9.16 -2.91
C LEU A 80 4.54 9.80 -3.89
N LEU A 81 4.66 9.49 -5.18
CA LEU A 81 3.81 10.09 -6.22
C LEU A 81 2.44 9.42 -6.33
N HIS A 82 2.32 8.15 -5.95
CA HIS A 82 1.06 7.41 -5.99
C HIS A 82 -0.13 8.14 -5.32
N PRO A 83 -0.04 8.61 -4.05
CA PRO A 83 -1.14 9.35 -3.42
C PRO A 83 -1.42 10.71 -4.09
N VAL A 84 -0.40 11.34 -4.69
CA VAL A 84 -0.54 12.61 -5.42
C VAL A 84 -1.33 12.38 -6.71
N CYS A 85 -1.00 11.33 -7.48
CA CYS A 85 -1.73 10.92 -8.68
C CYS A 85 -3.19 10.55 -8.36
N ILE A 86 -3.43 9.83 -7.26
CA ILE A 86 -4.80 9.49 -6.85
C ILE A 86 -5.59 10.76 -6.51
N LYS A 87 -5.01 11.69 -5.74
CA LYS A 87 -5.69 12.95 -5.39
C LYS A 87 -5.99 13.82 -6.60
N SER A 88 -5.05 13.93 -7.54
CA SER A 88 -5.27 14.73 -8.76
C SER A 88 -6.36 14.12 -9.64
N LEU A 89 -6.37 12.79 -9.84
CA LEU A 89 -7.40 12.13 -10.63
C LEU A 89 -8.78 12.13 -9.95
N ALA A 90 -8.82 12.01 -8.63
CA ALA A 90 -10.05 12.10 -7.85
C ALA A 90 -10.66 13.51 -7.90
N GLY A 91 -9.82 14.56 -7.89
CA GLY A 91 -10.30 15.94 -8.08
C GLY A 91 -10.84 16.22 -9.49
N SER A 92 -10.39 15.46 -10.50
CA SER A 92 -10.80 15.61 -11.90
C SER A 92 -11.97 14.70 -12.30
N SER A 93 -12.38 13.74 -11.46
CA SER A 93 -13.45 12.79 -11.78
C SER A 93 -14.81 13.35 -11.35
N GLN A 94 -15.73 13.58 -12.30
CA GLN A 94 -17.11 14.01 -12.03
C GLN A 94 -18.09 12.83 -11.96
N ASP A 95 -17.65 11.61 -12.33
CA ASP A 95 -18.48 10.41 -12.43
C ASP A 95 -18.41 9.51 -11.18
N TYR A 96 -19.53 8.85 -10.87
CA TYR A 96 -19.64 7.86 -9.80
C TYR A 96 -18.87 6.59 -10.16
N TYR A 97 -18.06 6.09 -9.22
CA TYR A 97 -17.33 4.83 -9.40
C TYR A 97 -18.26 3.64 -9.21
N GLU A 98 -18.62 2.97 -10.30
CA GLU A 98 -19.25 1.66 -10.23
C GLU A 98 -18.22 0.60 -9.82
N PHE A 99 -18.51 -0.15 -8.76
CA PHE A 99 -17.69 -1.28 -8.29
C PHE A 99 -17.86 -2.48 -9.21
N THR A 100 -17.23 -2.42 -10.39
CA THR A 100 -17.10 -3.58 -11.28
C THR A 100 -15.64 -3.82 -11.60
N TYR A 101 -15.25 -5.11 -11.65
CA TYR A 101 -13.86 -5.52 -11.89
C TYR A 101 -13.31 -4.98 -13.22
N ALA A 102 -14.19 -4.87 -14.23
CA ALA A 102 -13.85 -4.36 -15.55
C ALA A 102 -13.43 -2.88 -15.55
N GLN A 103 -13.84 -2.08 -14.57
CA GLN A 103 -13.55 -0.65 -14.49
C GLN A 103 -12.46 -0.33 -13.45
N ILE A 104 -12.39 -1.09 -12.35
CA ILE A 104 -11.41 -0.89 -11.27
C ILE A 104 -9.99 -1.29 -11.66
N LEU A 105 -9.84 -2.41 -12.38
CA LEU A 105 -8.53 -2.91 -12.80
C LEU A 105 -7.80 -1.95 -13.75
N PRO A 106 -8.40 -1.49 -14.86
CA PRO A 106 -7.70 -0.57 -15.77
C PRO A 106 -7.40 0.78 -15.10
N ARG A 107 -8.27 1.28 -14.21
CA ARG A 107 -8.04 2.54 -13.50
C ARG A 107 -6.89 2.44 -12.50
N SER A 108 -6.83 1.35 -11.73
CA SER A 108 -5.74 1.14 -10.77
C SER A 108 -4.40 0.92 -11.46
N LEU A 109 -4.37 0.14 -12.55
CA LEU A 109 -3.19 -0.01 -13.41
C LEU A 109 -2.77 1.33 -14.01
N GLY A 110 -3.70 2.15 -14.49
CA GLY A 110 -3.42 3.49 -14.99
C GLY A 110 -2.73 4.38 -13.95
N ASN A 111 -3.24 4.41 -12.71
CA ASN A 111 -2.61 5.17 -11.63
C ASN A 111 -1.22 4.65 -11.27
N ILE A 112 -1.01 3.34 -11.30
CA ILE A 112 0.29 2.73 -11.03
C ILE A 112 1.28 3.09 -12.14
N CYS A 113 0.90 2.92 -13.41
CA CYS A 113 1.72 3.26 -14.56
C CYS A 113 2.09 4.75 -14.56
N LEU A 114 1.12 5.65 -14.32
CA LEU A 114 1.38 7.09 -14.24
C LEU A 114 2.35 7.44 -13.10
N ALA A 115 2.22 6.80 -11.94
CA ALA A 115 3.13 7.01 -10.82
C ALA A 115 4.56 6.54 -11.14
N TYR A 116 4.72 5.41 -11.82
CA TYR A 116 6.03 4.92 -12.28
C TYR A 116 6.63 5.82 -13.37
N CYS A 117 5.83 6.29 -14.33
CA CYS A 117 6.28 7.24 -15.35
C CYS A 117 6.74 8.56 -14.72
N ALA A 118 5.96 9.11 -13.78
CA ALA A 118 6.31 10.35 -13.09
C ALA A 118 7.59 10.17 -12.23
N SER A 119 7.74 9.02 -11.57
CA SER A 119 8.96 8.70 -10.82
C SER A 119 10.18 8.55 -11.74
N ALA A 120 10.01 8.02 -12.95
CA ALA A 120 11.08 7.91 -13.94
C ALA A 120 11.46 9.29 -14.52
N VAL A 121 10.50 10.20 -14.72
CA VAL A 121 10.76 11.58 -15.16
C VAL A 121 11.51 12.38 -14.10
N LEU A 122 11.16 12.22 -12.82
CA LEU A 122 11.89 12.85 -11.70
C LEU A 122 13.34 12.37 -11.57
N TRP A 123 13.67 11.24 -12.20
CA TRP A 123 14.99 10.63 -12.17
C TRP A 123 15.90 11.10 -13.33
N CYS A 124 15.32 11.59 -14.42
CA CYS A 124 16.04 12.25 -15.52
C CYS A 124 16.40 13.69 -15.15
#